data_AF-A0A520KC25-F1
#
_entry.id   AF-A0A520KC25-F1
#
_cell.length_a   1.000
_cell.length_b   1.000
_cell.length_c   1.000
_cell.angle_alpha   90.00
_cell.angle_beta   90.00
_cell.angle_gamma   90.00
#
_symmetry.space_group_name_H-M   'P 1'
#
loop_
_entity.id
_entity.type
_entity.pdbx_description
1 polymer ?
#
loop_
_entity_poly.entity_id
_entity_poly.type
_entity_poly.pdbx_seq_one_letter_code
_entity_poly.pdbx_strand_id
1 'polypeptide(L)'
;MEKVIAHSTICGYDHEIEALKEGSVFVLKIKTNCEKIKKMDGMRIPQRSLFDIKDNPVMAAAQELQCSANCIVPCAVLNACWLEAGMMAKSLVEKEGPLTIEFV
;
A
#
# COMPACT_ATOMS: atom_id res chain seq x y z
N MET A 1 9.97 -11.71 0.56
CA MET A 1 9.20 -10.75 -0.23
C MET A 1 7.76 -10.98 0.11
N GLU A 2 7.23 -10.17 1.03
CA GLU A 2 5.86 -10.30 1.48
C GLU A 2 4.94 -9.55 0.53
N LYS A 3 3.79 -10.15 0.22
CA LYS A 3 2.82 -9.62 -0.73
C LYS A 3 1.57 -9.20 0.02
N VAL A 4 1.08 -8.00 -0.28
CA VAL A 4 -0.21 -7.50 0.22
C VAL A 4 -1.20 -7.51 -0.93
N ILE A 5 -2.43 -7.94 -0.65
CA ILE A 5 -3.55 -7.85 -1.60
C ILE A 5 -4.56 -6.85 -1.04
N ALA A 6 -4.87 -5.82 -1.82
CA ALA A 6 -5.91 -4.86 -1.50
C ALA A 6 -7.19 -5.20 -2.28
N HIS A 7 -8.25 -5.57 -1.57
CA HIS A 7 -9.56 -5.87 -2.13
C HIS A 7 -10.44 -4.61 -2.17
N SER A 8 -10.34 -3.83 -3.25
CA SER A 8 -11.09 -2.57 -3.38
C SER A 8 -12.50 -2.82 -3.89
N THR A 9 -13.36 -3.42 -3.06
CA THR A 9 -14.73 -3.86 -3.41
C THR A 9 -15.60 -2.75 -4.04
N ILE A 10 -15.40 -1.49 -3.63
CA ILE A 10 -16.17 -0.34 -4.15
C ILE A 10 -15.87 -0.04 -5.62
N CYS A 11 -14.62 -0.18 -6.08
CA CYS A 11 -14.26 0.03 -7.49
C CYS A 11 -14.11 -1.28 -8.27
N GLY A 12 -14.18 -2.43 -7.59
CA GLY A 12 -14.16 -3.77 -8.19
C GLY A 12 -12.77 -4.26 -8.63
N TYR A 13 -11.70 -3.64 -8.16
CA TYR A 13 -10.33 -4.04 -8.48
C TYR A 13 -9.62 -4.69 -7.29
N ASP A 14 -8.88 -5.75 -7.59
CA ASP A 14 -7.84 -6.27 -6.70
C ASP A 14 -6.47 -5.72 -7.11
N HIS A 15 -5.64 -5.47 -6.11
CA HIS A 15 -4.29 -4.93 -6.29
C HIS A 15 -3.31 -5.82 -5.55
N GLU A 16 -2.38 -6.44 -6.28
CA GLU A 16 -1.24 -7.13 -5.67
C GLU A 16 -0.10 -6.11 -5.52
N ILE A 17 0.41 -5.95 -4.30
CA ILE A 17 1.39 -4.93 -3.94
C ILE A 17 2.55 -5.60 -3.20
N GLU A 18 3.76 -5.31 -3.65
CA GLU A 18 5.00 -5.72 -3.01
C GLU A 18 5.88 -4.47 -2.81
N ALA A 19 6.63 -4.45 -1.71
CA ALA A 19 7.62 -3.42 -1.43
C ALA A 19 9.00 -4.07 -1.30
N LEU A 20 10.00 -3.48 -1.94
CA LEU A 20 11.38 -3.94 -1.89
C LEU A 20 12.24 -2.90 -1.19
N LYS A 21 12.94 -3.29 -0.12
CA LYS A 21 13.83 -2.37 0.59
C LYS A 21 15.17 -2.22 -0.14
N GLU A 22 15.49 -0.99 -0.54
CA GLU A 22 16.77 -0.58 -1.12
C GLU A 22 17.42 0.48 -0.24
N GLY A 23 18.24 0.05 0.74
CA GLY A 23 18.86 0.97 1.70
C GLY A 23 17.81 1.66 2.57
N SER A 24 17.66 2.98 2.42
CA SER A 24 16.71 3.81 3.18
C SER A 24 15.41 4.12 2.43
N VAL A 25 15.16 3.46 1.30
CA VAL A 25 13.93 3.64 0.51
C VAL A 25 13.31 2.28 0.18
N PHE A 26 12.02 2.29 -0.14
CA PHE A 26 11.27 1.13 -0.63
C PHE A 26 10.87 1.37 -2.08
N VAL A 27 11.01 0.37 -2.94
CA VAL A 27 10.53 0.41 -4.33
C VAL A 27 9.29 -0.45 -4.45
N LEU A 28 8.21 0.13 -4.98
CA LEU A 28 6.94 -0.57 -5.16
C LEU A 28 6.93 -1.41 -6.43
N LYS A 29 6.30 -2.58 -6.33
CA LYS A 29 5.81 -3.36 -7.46
C LYS A 29 4.30 -3.56 -7.30
N ILE A 30 3.52 -3.12 -8.27
CA ILE A 30 2.07 -3.17 -8.22
C ILE A 30 1.51 -3.82 -9.48
N LYS A 31 0.70 -4.87 -9.29
CA LYS A 31 -0.07 -5.51 -10.34
C LYS A 31 -1.56 -5.22 -10.13
N THR A 32 -2.16 -4.51 -11.08
CA THR A 32 -3.55 -4.06 -11.02
C THR A 32 -4.12 -3.72 -12.39
N ASN A 33 -5.45 -3.73 -12.51
CA ASN A 33 -6.21 -3.22 -13.66
C ASN A 33 -6.70 -1.78 -13.46
N CYS A 34 -6.40 -1.13 -12.33
CA CYS A 34 -6.74 0.26 -12.10
C CYS A 34 -5.68 1.19 -12.71
N GLU A 35 -6.04 1.92 -13.78
CA GLU A 35 -5.11 2.82 -14.51
C GLU A 35 -4.50 3.93 -13.65
N LYS A 36 -5.19 4.35 -12.57
CA LYS A 36 -4.64 5.32 -11.61
C LYS A 36 -3.50 4.68 -10.82
N ILE A 37 -3.78 3.55 -10.18
CA ILE A 37 -2.84 2.86 -9.30
C ILE A 37 -1.65 2.28 -10.06
N LYS A 38 -1.83 1.88 -11.32
CA LYS A 38 -0.74 1.42 -12.18
C LYS A 38 0.38 2.46 -12.31
N LYS A 39 0.08 3.76 -12.19
CA LYS A 39 1.07 4.85 -12.23
C LYS A 39 1.90 4.98 -10.93
N MET A 40 1.51 4.29 -9.86
CA MET A 40 2.28 4.19 -8.63
C MET A 40 3.28 3.03 -8.64
N ASP A 41 3.24 2.17 -9.67
CA ASP A 41 4.24 1.11 -9.85
C ASP A 41 5.64 1.70 -10.02
N GLY A 42 6.64 1.09 -9.38
CA GLY A 42 8.03 1.60 -9.37
C GLY A 42 8.26 2.83 -8.49
N MET A 43 7.24 3.35 -7.79
CA MET A 43 7.38 4.48 -6.87
C MET A 43 8.40 4.17 -5.77
N ARG A 44 9.21 5.17 -5.41
CA ARG A 44 10.21 5.09 -4.35
C ARG A 44 9.72 5.82 -3.10
N ILE A 45 9.63 5.10 -1.97
CA ILE A 45 9.12 5.63 -0.70
C ILE A 45 10.26 5.70 0.31
N PRO A 46 10.58 6.88 0.87
CA PRO A 46 11.57 7.00 1.95
C PRO A 46 11.10 6.28 3.22
N GLN A 47 11.98 5.52 3.88
CA GLN A 47 11.63 4.84 5.13
C GLN A 47 11.13 5.81 6.22
N ARG A 48 11.67 7.04 6.24
CA ARG A 48 11.28 8.06 7.22
C ARG A 48 9.81 8.47 7.13
N SER A 49 9.18 8.34 5.96
CA SER A 49 7.80 8.77 5.76
C SER A 49 6.75 7.71 6.07
N LEU A 50 7.18 6.51 6.51
CA LEU A 50 6.25 5.39 6.73
C LEU A 50 5.26 5.62 7.87
N PHE A 51 5.53 6.58 8.76
CA PHE A 51 4.67 6.90 9.91
C PHE A 51 3.89 8.20 9.71
N ASP A 52 4.15 8.93 8.63
CA ASP A 52 3.50 10.21 8.38
C ASP A 52 2.10 9.97 7.82
N ILE A 53 1.09 10.65 8.37
CA ILE A 53 -0.28 10.63 7.85
C ILE A 53 -0.49 11.77 6.85
N LYS A 54 -0.12 12.99 7.24
CA LYS A 54 -0.35 14.20 6.44
C LYS A 54 0.67 14.36 5.31
N ASP A 55 1.95 14.36 5.67
CA ASP A 55 3.05 14.64 4.73
C ASP A 55 3.64 13.33 4.18
N ASN A 56 2.76 12.46 3.66
CA ASN A 56 3.12 11.14 3.15
C ASN A 56 3.15 11.12 1.61
N PRO A 57 4.27 10.72 0.98
CA PRO A 57 4.38 10.71 -0.48
C PRO A 57 3.37 9.77 -1.15
N VAL A 58 2.99 8.66 -0.49
CA VAL A 58 1.98 7.72 -1.01
C VAL A 58 0.61 8.38 -1.06
N MET A 59 0.26 9.14 -0.02
CA MET A 59 -1.00 9.90 0.03
C MET A 59 -1.01 11.04 -0.99
N ALA A 60 0.10 11.75 -1.13
CA ALA A 60 0.26 12.81 -2.14
C ALA A 60 0.11 12.24 -3.56
N ALA A 61 0.77 11.13 -3.88
CA ALA A 61 0.64 10.46 -5.17
C ALA A 61 -0.81 10.02 -5.43
N ALA A 62 -1.50 9.46 -4.43
CA ALA A 62 -2.91 9.08 -4.57
C ALA A 62 -3.82 10.30 -4.84
N GLN A 63 -3.54 11.44 -4.21
CA GLN A 63 -4.24 12.70 -4.44
C GLN A 63 -3.99 13.23 -5.86
N GLU A 64 -2.74 13.28 -6.31
CA GLU A 64 -2.35 13.72 -7.65
C GLU A 64 -2.97 12.86 -8.75
N LEU A 65 -3.06 11.54 -8.50
CA LEU A 65 -3.72 10.57 -9.38
C LEU A 65 -5.25 10.60 -9.28
N GLN A 66 -5.81 11.52 -8.50
CA GLN A 66 -7.25 11.70 -8.27
C GLN A 66 -7.93 10.40 -7.81
N CYS A 67 -7.29 9.66 -6.91
CA CYS A 67 -7.93 8.55 -6.23
C CYS A 67 -9.07 9.08 -5.36
N SER A 68 -10.14 8.27 -5.21
CA SER A 68 -11.14 8.54 -4.20
C SER A 68 -10.52 8.45 -2.80
N ALA A 69 -11.02 9.24 -1.85
CA ALA A 69 -10.61 9.16 -0.45
C ALA A 69 -10.86 7.77 0.18
N ASN A 70 -11.74 6.96 -0.41
CA ASN A 70 -11.99 5.58 0.02
C ASN A 70 -11.05 4.54 -0.63
N CYS A 71 -10.14 4.94 -1.50
CA CYS A 71 -9.20 4.00 -2.11
C CYS A 71 -8.30 3.44 -1.01
N ILE A 72 -8.34 2.12 -0.80
CA ILE A 72 -7.56 1.46 0.25
C ILE A 72 -6.11 1.17 -0.16
N VAL A 73 -5.78 1.38 -1.44
CA VAL A 73 -4.45 1.08 -1.99
C VAL A 73 -3.32 1.88 -1.32
N PRO A 74 -3.44 3.19 -1.04
CA PRO A 74 -2.41 3.93 -0.31
C PRO A 74 -2.09 3.29 1.04
N CYS A 75 -3.12 2.86 1.77
CA CYS A 75 -2.94 2.12 3.02
C CYS A 75 -2.28 0.76 2.79
N ALA A 76 -2.68 0.01 1.77
CA ALA A 76 -2.08 -1.28 1.44
C ALA A 76 -0.59 -1.17 1.04
N VAL A 77 -0.22 -0.11 0.31
CA VAL A 77 1.17 0.24 0.00
C VAL A 77 1.99 0.46 1.27
N LEU A 78 1.49 1.27 2.21
CA LEU A 78 2.19 1.49 3.48
C LEU A 78 2.32 0.21 4.30
N ASN A 79 1.29 -0.65 4.31
CA ASN A 79 1.35 -1.95 4.96
C ASN A 79 2.40 -2.88 4.34
N ALA A 80 2.53 -2.89 3.00
CA ALA A 80 3.58 -3.65 2.33
C ALA A 80 4.98 -3.15 2.74
N CYS A 81 5.17 -1.82 2.83
CA CYS A 81 6.42 -1.25 3.33
C CYS A 81 6.67 -1.58 4.81
N TRP A 82 5.66 -1.55 5.67
CA TRP A 82 5.79 -1.93 7.09
C TRP A 82 6.14 -3.39 7.29
N LEU A 83 5.54 -4.30 6.51
CA LEU A 83 5.91 -5.73 6.49
C LEU A 83 7.37 -5.90 6.09
N GLU A 84 7.77 -5.32 4.96
CA GLU A 84 9.15 -5.40 4.47
C GLU A 84 10.16 -4.72 5.42
N ALA A 85 9.74 -3.67 6.14
CA ALA A 85 10.56 -3.00 7.16
C ALA A 85 10.70 -3.80 8.47
N GLY A 86 9.95 -4.89 8.64
CA GLY A 86 9.86 -5.64 9.90
C GLY A 86 9.11 -4.89 11.01
N MET A 87 8.31 -3.88 10.65
CA MET A 87 7.50 -3.10 11.60
C MET A 87 6.19 -3.82 11.98
N MET A 88 5.75 -4.77 11.15
CA MET A 88 4.70 -5.71 11.48
C MET A 88 5.25 -7.13 11.53
N ALA A 89 5.03 -7.83 12.64
CA ALA A 89 5.41 -9.22 12.77
C ALA A 89 4.55 -10.09 11.83
N LYS A 90 5.21 -10.90 10.99
CA LYS A 90 4.52 -11.78 10.04
C LYS A 90 3.51 -12.73 10.70
N SER A 91 3.90 -13.32 11.83
CA SER A 91 3.03 -14.20 12.61
C SER A 91 1.77 -13.51 13.14
N LEU A 92 1.84 -12.19 13.41
CA LEU A 92 0.68 -11.42 13.82
C LEU A 92 -0.28 -11.22 12.65
N VAL A 93 0.24 -10.83 11.48
CA VAL A 93 -0.58 -10.60 10.28
C VAL A 93 -1.26 -11.89 9.82
N GLU A 94 -0.56 -13.02 9.89
CA GLU A 94 -1.14 -14.34 9.58
C GLU A 94 -2.24 -14.74 10.59
N LYS A 95 -2.10 -14.35 11.86
CA LYS A 95 -3.06 -14.66 12.92
C LYS A 95 -4.34 -13.81 12.84
N GLU A 96 -4.19 -12.50 12.68
CA GLU A 96 -5.33 -11.55 12.76
C GLU A 96 -6.12 -11.48 11.44
N GLY A 97 -5.49 -11.79 10.31
CA GLY A 97 -6.14 -11.78 9.00
C GLY A 97 -6.20 -10.38 8.35
N PRO A 98 -7.15 -10.15 7.42
CA PRO A 98 -7.17 -8.94 6.59
C PRO A 98 -7.67 -7.71 7.36
N LEU A 99 -7.12 -6.54 7.03
CA LEU A 99 -7.69 -5.26 7.41
C LEU A 99 -8.85 -4.94 6.45
N THR A 100 -10.06 -4.75 6.99
CA THR A 100 -11.28 -4.56 6.19
C THR A 100 -12.12 -3.37 6.68
N ILE A 101 -12.97 -2.86 5.79
CA ILE A 101 -14.05 -1.92 6.10
C ILE A 101 -15.35 -2.64 5.77
N GLU A 102 -16.27 -2.69 6.74
CA GLU A 102 -17.57 -3.35 6.61
C GLU A 102 -18.70 -2.30 6.56
N PHE A 103 -19.65 -2.48 5.64
CA PHE A 103 -20.87 -1.68 5.55
C PHE A 103 -22.01 -2.47 6.20
N VAL A 104 -22.62 -1.91 7.25
CA VAL A 104 -23.70 -2.52 8.05
C VAL A 104 -25.02 -1.78 7.91
#